data_AF-A0AA88KW75-F1
#
_entry.id   AF-A0AA88KW75-F1
#
_cell.length_a   1.000
_cell.length_b   1.000
_cell.length_c   1.000
_cell.angle_alpha   90.00
_cell.angle_beta   90.00
_cell.angle_gamma   90.00
#
_symmetry.space_group_name_H-M   'P 1'
#
loop_
_entity.id
_entity.type
_entity.pdbx_description
1 polymer ?
#
loop_
_entity_poly.entity_id
_entity_poly.type
_entity_poly.pdbx_seq_one_letter_code
_entity_poly.pdbx_strand_id
1 'polypeptide(L)'
;MRTEPEERQSIDEQITPFKERSVMRLNLPNKPYRWGFKVFTRAGRPKIFFDDWLSSVELVVHLKEIGYDCVGTIRQNHPSGCELMEEKKMKRFRLGHIDWRVEKLTEVCLVRWYDNKAVTLVSYYVAVEPKDTCRCLNSSDKKYVEIETPAVIKEYNKYMGGVD
;
A
#
# COMPACT_ATOMS: atom_id res chain seq x y z
N MET A 1 -15.92 -4.59 -19.24
CA MET A 1 -15.48 -5.90 -19.79
C MET A 1 -14.33 -6.40 -18.92
N ARG A 2 -14.44 -7.60 -18.34
CA ARG A 2 -13.31 -8.27 -17.68
C ARG A 2 -12.51 -8.97 -18.77
N THR A 3 -11.25 -8.60 -18.94
CA THR A 3 -10.31 -9.26 -19.86
C THR A 3 -9.66 -10.43 -19.13
N GLU A 4 -9.75 -11.63 -19.69
CA GLU A 4 -9.02 -12.81 -19.23
C GLU A 4 -7.50 -12.55 -19.36
N PRO A 5 -6.65 -12.92 -18.38
CA PRO A 5 -5.21 -12.69 -18.47
C PRO A 5 -4.59 -13.65 -19.49
N GLU A 6 -3.95 -13.12 -20.55
CA GLU A 6 -3.23 -13.92 -21.53
C GLU A 6 -2.06 -14.73 -20.91
N GLU A 7 -1.83 -15.93 -21.44
CA GLU A 7 -0.90 -16.98 -20.96
C GLU A 7 0.60 -16.61 -21.03
N ARG A 8 0.96 -15.42 -21.53
CA ARG A 8 2.36 -14.96 -21.62
C ARG A 8 2.52 -13.62 -20.94
N GLN A 9 2.95 -13.64 -19.68
CA GLN A 9 3.19 -12.45 -18.87
C GLN A 9 4.69 -12.20 -18.76
N SER A 10 5.15 -11.02 -19.18
CA SER A 10 6.51 -10.54 -18.94
C SER A 10 6.51 -9.57 -17.75
N ILE A 11 7.41 -9.81 -16.79
CA ILE A 11 7.73 -8.87 -15.72
C ILE A 11 9.01 -8.16 -16.14
N ASP A 12 9.00 -6.83 -16.23
CA ASP A 12 10.19 -6.03 -16.54
C ASP A 12 10.44 -4.99 -15.45
N GLU A 13 11.71 -4.61 -15.29
CA GLU A 13 12.14 -3.54 -14.39
C GLU A 13 12.17 -2.21 -15.13
N GLN A 14 11.15 -1.38 -14.92
CA GLN A 14 11.05 -0.03 -15.48
C GLN A 14 11.51 1.03 -14.47
N ILE A 15 12.10 2.11 -14.98
CA ILE A 15 12.43 3.29 -14.17
C ILE A 15 11.40 4.38 -14.43
N THR A 16 10.80 4.89 -13.36
CA THR A 16 9.96 6.09 -13.40
C THR A 16 10.81 7.31 -13.01
N PRO A 17 11.07 8.25 -13.93
CA PRO A 17 11.90 9.41 -13.64
C PRO A 17 11.21 10.31 -12.59
N PHE A 18 11.93 10.59 -11.50
CA PHE A 18 11.46 11.45 -10.42
C PHE A 18 12.52 12.52 -10.14
N LYS A 19 12.13 13.79 -10.27
CA LYS A 19 13.07 14.93 -10.25
C LYS A 19 13.36 15.44 -8.85
N GLU A 20 12.47 15.23 -7.89
CA GLU A 20 12.66 15.70 -6.52
C GLU A 20 13.59 14.80 -5.70
N ARG A 21 14.10 15.33 -4.59
CA ARG A 21 14.90 14.53 -3.66
C ARG A 21 13.98 13.55 -2.93
N SER A 22 13.99 12.30 -3.37
CA SER A 22 13.41 11.18 -2.64
C SER A 22 14.49 10.19 -2.20
N VAL A 23 14.33 9.65 -1.00
CA VAL A 23 15.14 8.53 -0.47
C VAL A 23 15.00 7.26 -1.30
N MET A 24 13.92 7.08 -2.07
CA MET A 24 13.74 5.95 -2.99
C MET A 24 14.45 6.13 -4.34
N ARG A 25 15.07 7.29 -4.60
CA ARG A 25 15.68 7.56 -5.89
C ARG A 25 16.90 6.67 -6.05
N LEU A 26 16.73 5.55 -6.76
CA LEU A 26 17.81 4.62 -7.04
C LEU A 26 18.64 5.16 -8.21
N ASN A 27 19.96 5.04 -8.07
CA ASN A 27 20.90 5.27 -9.16
C ASN A 27 21.08 3.96 -9.91
N LEU A 28 20.51 3.88 -11.12
CA LEU A 28 20.65 2.74 -12.01
C LEU A 28 21.45 3.19 -13.24
N PRO A 29 22.80 3.13 -13.20
CA PRO A 29 23.66 3.76 -14.21
C PRO A 29 23.50 3.20 -15.63
N ASN A 30 22.96 1.99 -15.77
CA ASN A 30 22.85 1.27 -17.04
C ASN A 30 21.47 1.40 -17.72
N LYS A 31 20.60 2.29 -17.23
CA LYS A 31 19.22 2.47 -17.74
C LYS A 31 19.06 3.90 -18.32
N PRO A 32 18.13 4.12 -19.28
CA PRO A 32 17.99 5.39 -20.00
C PRO A 32 17.68 6.59 -19.09
N TYR A 33 17.03 6.35 -17.93
CA TYR A 33 16.90 7.33 -16.86
C TYR A 33 17.72 6.87 -15.66
N ARG A 34 18.84 7.54 -15.38
CA ARG A 34 19.79 7.16 -14.31
C ARG A 34 19.18 7.24 -12.90
N TRP A 35 18.20 8.11 -12.70
CA TRP A 35 17.61 8.40 -11.40
C TRP A 35 16.10 8.23 -11.46
N GLY A 36 15.55 7.39 -10.60
CA GLY A 36 14.11 7.18 -10.51
C GLY A 36 13.73 6.07 -9.56
N PHE A 37 12.43 5.74 -9.54
CA PHE A 37 11.91 4.61 -8.78
C PHE A 37 12.08 3.32 -9.60
N LYS A 38 12.58 2.26 -8.97
CA LYS A 38 12.58 0.91 -9.56
C LYS A 38 11.17 0.35 -9.46
N VAL A 39 10.54 0.12 -10.60
CA VAL A 39 9.17 -0.39 -10.70
C VAL A 39 9.19 -1.73 -11.40
N PHE A 40 8.58 -2.75 -10.80
CA PHE A 40 8.30 -4.01 -11.48
C PHE A 40 6.99 -3.86 -12.24
N THR A 41 7.04 -3.91 -13.56
CA THR A 41 5.86 -3.77 -14.41
C THR A 41 5.46 -5.12 -14.98
N ARG A 42 4.15 -5.37 -14.99
CA ARG A 42 3.50 -6.45 -15.74
C ARG A 42 2.67 -5.79 -16.86
N ALA A 43 2.53 -6.44 -18.01
CA ALA A 43 1.63 -5.97 -19.08
C ALA A 43 0.22 -5.66 -18.50
N GLY A 44 -0.14 -4.37 -18.45
CA GLY A 44 -1.27 -3.82 -17.69
C GLY A 44 -0.94 -2.44 -17.10
N ARG A 45 -1.84 -1.86 -16.29
CA ARG A 45 -1.49 -0.66 -15.49
C ARG A 45 -0.38 -1.04 -14.50
N PRO A 46 0.79 -0.39 -14.56
CA PRO A 46 1.92 -0.75 -13.71
C PRO A 46 1.59 -0.45 -12.25
N LYS A 47 1.86 -1.43 -11.37
CA LYS A 47 1.61 -1.34 -9.93
C LYS A 47 2.91 -1.18 -9.15
N ILE A 48 2.94 -0.27 -8.18
CA ILE A 48 4.09 -0.02 -7.32
C ILE A 48 3.70 -0.32 -5.88
N PHE A 49 4.50 -1.15 -5.21
CA PHE A 49 4.37 -1.44 -3.79
C PHE A 49 5.64 -1.02 -3.08
N PHE A 50 5.51 -0.39 -1.91
CA PHE A 50 6.65 0.13 -1.17
C PHE A 50 6.41 0.13 0.35
N ASP A 51 7.50 0.12 1.10
CA ASP A 51 7.49 0.03 2.56
C ASP A 51 7.58 1.39 3.27
N ASP A 52 7.44 1.32 4.59
CA ASP A 52 7.36 2.44 5.55
C ASP A 52 8.49 3.46 5.46
N TRP A 53 9.66 3.09 4.95
CA TRP A 53 10.81 3.98 4.88
C TRP A 53 10.62 5.08 3.83
N LEU A 54 9.63 4.92 2.95
CA LEU A 54 9.59 5.61 1.69
C LEU A 54 8.24 6.26 1.37
N SER A 55 7.23 6.06 2.20
CA SER A 55 5.84 6.44 1.90
C SER A 55 5.46 7.84 2.39
N SER A 56 5.14 8.72 1.43
CA SER A 56 4.41 9.98 1.68
C SER A 56 3.12 10.03 0.86
N VAL A 57 2.12 10.79 1.31
CA VAL A 57 0.88 11.00 0.54
C VAL A 57 1.21 11.69 -0.79
N GLU A 58 2.13 12.66 -0.79
CA GLU A 58 2.58 13.37 -1.99
C GLU A 58 3.14 12.45 -3.06
N LEU A 59 3.94 11.44 -2.66
CA LEU A 59 4.45 10.44 -3.59
C LEU A 59 3.31 9.66 -4.27
N VAL A 60 2.29 9.26 -3.50
CA VAL A 60 1.13 8.53 -4.03
C VAL A 60 0.35 9.40 -5.02
N VAL A 61 0.18 10.69 -4.72
CA VAL A 61 -0.45 11.65 -5.62
C VAL A 61 0.34 11.77 -6.92
N HIS A 62 1.66 11.90 -6.83
CA HIS A 62 2.50 12.00 -8.01
C HIS A 62 2.47 10.73 -8.87
N LEU A 63 2.50 9.54 -8.24
CA LEU A 63 2.39 8.27 -8.96
C LEU A 63 1.03 8.12 -9.65
N LYS A 64 -0.05 8.60 -9.01
CA LYS A 64 -1.38 8.67 -9.60
C LYS A 64 -1.39 9.57 -10.86
N GLU A 65 -0.76 10.74 -10.80
CA GLU A 65 -0.67 11.68 -11.94
C GLU A 65 0.09 11.08 -13.13
N ILE A 66 1.11 10.26 -12.88
CA ILE A 66 1.85 9.54 -13.92
C ILE A 66 1.05 8.31 -14.45
N GLY A 67 0.04 7.83 -13.71
CA GLY A 67 -0.79 6.70 -14.10
C GLY A 67 -0.32 5.35 -13.55
N TYR A 68 0.42 5.35 -12.44
CA TYR A 68 0.87 4.15 -11.73
C TYR A 68 -0.03 3.86 -10.54
N ASP A 69 -0.64 2.67 -10.52
CA ASP A 69 -1.37 2.18 -9.36
C ASP A 69 -0.38 1.90 -8.23
N CYS A 70 -0.66 2.32 -7.00
CA CYS A 70 0.30 2.07 -5.91
C CYS A 70 -0.34 1.81 -4.54
N VAL A 71 0.39 1.04 -3.72
CA VAL A 71 0.07 0.78 -2.32
C VAL A 71 1.34 0.88 -1.49
N GLY A 72 1.33 1.72 -0.45
CA GLY A 72 2.46 1.88 0.45
C GLY A 72 2.06 1.80 1.91
N THR A 73 2.97 1.38 2.80
CA THR A 73 2.76 1.48 4.25
C THR A 73 3.27 2.83 4.76
N ILE A 74 2.48 3.55 5.56
CA ILE A 74 2.85 4.86 6.14
C ILE A 74 3.05 4.74 7.65
N ARG A 75 4.20 5.20 8.15
CA ARG A 75 4.40 5.38 9.60
C ARG A 75 3.53 6.52 10.10
N GLN A 76 2.91 6.33 11.27
CA GLN A 76 2.17 7.37 11.98
C GLN A 76 3.10 8.55 12.29
N ASN A 77 3.09 9.57 11.43
CA ASN A 77 3.47 10.94 11.72
C ASN A 77 2.71 11.84 10.74
N HIS A 78 1.52 12.26 11.16
CA HIS A 78 0.67 13.31 10.55
C HIS A 78 0.66 13.32 9.00
N PRO A 79 -0.06 12.40 8.32
CA PRO A 79 -0.43 12.65 6.94
C PRO A 79 -1.23 13.96 6.91
N SER A 80 -0.65 14.97 6.26
CA SER A 80 -1.12 16.36 6.22
C SER A 80 -2.64 16.44 6.03
N GLY A 81 -3.39 16.74 7.09
CA GLY A 81 -4.85 16.95 7.05
C GLY A 81 -5.76 15.72 7.21
N CYS A 82 -5.22 14.49 7.24
CA CYS A 82 -6.03 13.27 7.35
C CYS A 82 -5.82 12.55 8.71
N GLU A 83 -6.59 12.95 9.72
CA GLU A 83 -6.52 12.33 11.05
C GLU A 83 -7.21 10.96 11.08
N LEU A 84 -6.38 9.91 11.10
CA LEU A 84 -6.78 8.54 11.41
C LEU A 84 -6.73 8.29 12.91
N MET A 85 -7.56 7.38 13.40
CA MET A 85 -7.64 6.97 14.80
C MET A 85 -6.27 6.56 15.34
N GLU A 86 -5.92 7.08 16.52
CA GLU A 86 -4.69 6.73 17.22
C GLU A 86 -4.63 5.25 17.56
N GLU A 87 -3.42 4.68 17.51
CA GLU A 87 -3.20 3.27 17.87
C GLU A 87 -3.67 2.96 19.31
N LYS A 88 -3.50 3.89 20.26
CA LYS A 88 -3.97 3.73 21.64
C LYS A 88 -5.48 3.55 21.74
N LYS A 89 -6.25 4.23 20.88
CA LYS A 89 -7.70 4.10 20.80
C LYS A 89 -8.05 2.80 20.09
N MET A 90 -7.38 2.49 18.99
CA MET A 90 -7.58 1.24 18.24
C MET A 90 -7.33 -0.01 19.08
N LYS A 91 -6.32 0.00 19.95
CA LYS A 91 -6.04 -1.11 20.88
C LYS A 91 -7.18 -1.40 21.86
N ARG A 92 -8.02 -0.40 22.15
CA ARG A 92 -9.23 -0.59 22.98
C ARG A 92 -10.35 -1.24 22.20
N PHE A 93 -10.35 -1.03 20.89
CA PHE A 93 -11.22 -1.77 19.99
C PHE A 93 -10.61 -3.15 19.76
N ARG A 94 -11.47 -4.16 19.64
CA ARG A 94 -11.08 -5.54 19.35
C ARG A 94 -10.12 -5.65 18.15
N LEU A 95 -9.36 -6.74 18.12
CA LEU A 95 -8.55 -7.18 16.98
C LEU A 95 -9.34 -7.10 15.67
N GLY A 96 -8.72 -6.61 14.60
CA GLY A 96 -9.34 -6.42 13.28
C GLY A 96 -10.07 -5.08 13.10
N HIS A 97 -9.94 -4.11 14.02
CA HIS A 97 -10.55 -2.80 13.82
C HIS A 97 -9.97 -2.09 12.58
N ILE A 98 -10.85 -1.57 11.72
CA ILE A 98 -10.52 -0.80 10.52
C ILE A 98 -10.95 0.65 10.72
N ASP A 99 -10.04 1.60 10.49
CA ASP A 99 -10.37 3.02 10.33
C ASP A 99 -9.80 3.50 9.00
N TRP A 100 -10.54 4.34 8.27
CA TRP A 100 -10.09 4.79 6.96
C TRP A 100 -10.57 6.21 6.65
N ARG A 101 -9.83 6.93 5.82
CA ARG A 101 -10.14 8.28 5.36
C ARG A 101 -9.80 8.39 3.88
N VAL A 102 -10.61 9.12 3.15
CA VAL A 102 -10.31 9.51 1.77
C VAL A 102 -10.10 11.02 1.74
N GLU A 103 -8.95 11.43 1.24
CA GLU A 103 -8.63 12.82 0.97
C GLU A 103 -9.41 13.26 -0.27
N LYS A 104 -10.29 14.25 -0.15
CA LYS A 104 -11.25 14.61 -1.22
C LYS A 104 -10.57 15.23 -2.44
N LEU A 105 -9.47 15.95 -2.24
CA LEU A 105 -8.78 16.66 -3.32
C LEU A 105 -7.96 15.72 -4.19
N THR A 106 -7.30 14.75 -3.56
CA THR A 106 -6.37 13.84 -4.24
C THR A 106 -6.98 12.47 -4.51
N GLU A 107 -8.13 12.17 -3.90
CA GLU A 107 -8.81 10.87 -3.89
C GLU A 107 -7.92 9.73 -3.36
N VAL A 108 -6.89 10.08 -2.60
CA VAL A 108 -6.03 9.11 -1.94
C VAL A 108 -6.75 8.61 -0.68
N CYS A 109 -6.79 7.29 -0.51
CA CYS A 109 -7.33 6.63 0.65
C CYS A 109 -6.21 6.20 1.60
N LEU A 110 -6.40 6.50 2.88
CA LEU A 110 -5.61 6.01 3.98
C LEU A 110 -6.44 5.00 4.75
N VAL A 111 -5.93 3.79 4.90
CA VAL A 111 -6.58 2.70 5.64
C VAL A 111 -5.66 2.28 6.77
N ARG A 112 -6.18 2.33 8.00
CA ARG A 112 -5.52 1.82 9.19
C ARG A 112 -6.23 0.56 9.67
N TRP A 113 -5.46 -0.49 9.89
CA TRP A 113 -5.94 -1.77 10.35
C TRP A 113 -5.15 -2.21 11.58
N TYR A 114 -5.86 -2.74 12.59
CA TYR A 114 -5.28 -3.17 13.84
C TYR A 114 -5.27 -4.69 13.96
N ASP A 115 -4.08 -5.29 13.92
CA ASP A 115 -3.85 -6.66 14.37
C ASP A 115 -3.15 -6.60 15.75
N ASN A 116 -1.91 -7.08 15.89
CA ASN A 116 -1.13 -6.90 17.11
C ASN A 116 -0.53 -5.48 17.22
N LYS A 117 -0.41 -4.80 16.09
CA LYS A 117 0.08 -3.42 15.93
C LYS A 117 -0.76 -2.72 14.85
N ALA A 118 -0.93 -1.41 14.98
CA ALA A 118 -1.58 -0.64 13.93
C ALA A 118 -0.68 -0.55 12.68
N VAL A 119 -1.22 -0.94 11.52
CA VAL A 119 -0.61 -0.72 10.20
C VAL A 119 -1.45 0.29 9.45
N THR A 120 -0.80 1.27 8.82
CA THR A 120 -1.47 2.24 7.94
C THR A 120 -1.00 2.02 6.52
N LEU A 121 -1.93 1.81 5.60
CA LEU A 121 -1.68 1.73 4.16
C LEU A 121 -2.26 2.96 3.47
N VAL A 122 -1.62 3.35 2.37
CA VAL A 122 -2.07 4.41 1.48
C VAL A 122 -2.23 3.85 0.06
N SER A 123 -3.32 4.20 -0.60
CA SER A 123 -3.57 3.88 -2.00
C SER A 123 -4.68 4.75 -2.57
N TYR A 124 -4.71 4.96 -3.88
CA TYR A 124 -5.82 5.64 -4.55
C TYR A 124 -6.77 4.68 -5.30
N TYR A 125 -6.40 3.40 -5.47
CA TYR A 125 -7.16 2.46 -6.30
C TYR A 125 -7.79 1.31 -5.51
N VAL A 126 -7.28 1.01 -4.33
CA VAL A 126 -7.78 -0.04 -3.44
C VAL A 126 -7.90 0.49 -2.03
N ALA A 127 -8.98 0.14 -1.33
CA ALA A 127 -9.27 0.64 0.01
C ALA A 127 -9.80 -0.51 0.90
N VAL A 128 -10.95 -0.31 1.53
CA VAL A 128 -11.51 -1.26 2.49
C VAL A 128 -12.22 -2.43 1.80
N GLU A 129 -13.01 -2.14 0.76
CA GLU A 129 -13.85 -3.14 0.10
C GLU A 129 -13.18 -3.77 -1.14
N PRO A 130 -13.50 -5.04 -1.47
CA PRO A 130 -14.29 -5.98 -0.67
C PRO A 130 -13.53 -6.44 0.58
N LYS A 131 -14.19 -6.43 1.73
CA LYS A 131 -13.63 -7.04 2.94
C LYS A 131 -13.52 -8.54 2.79
N ASP A 132 -12.54 -9.11 3.47
CA ASP A 132 -12.25 -10.53 3.46
C ASP A 132 -11.69 -10.93 4.83
N THR A 133 -11.51 -12.21 5.13
CA THR A 133 -11.03 -12.66 6.44
C THR A 133 -9.57 -13.09 6.40
N CYS A 134 -8.87 -12.93 7.53
CA CYS A 134 -7.58 -13.55 7.76
C CYS A 134 -7.53 -14.18 9.15
N ARG A 135 -6.62 -15.16 9.30
CA ARG A 135 -6.30 -15.75 10.60
C ARG A 135 -5.15 -14.99 11.21
N CYS A 136 -5.36 -14.50 12.42
CA CYS A 136 -4.37 -13.79 13.20
C CYS A 136 -4.20 -14.49 14.55
N LEU A 137 -2.95 -14.53 15.05
CA LEU A 137 -2.69 -14.99 16.39
C LEU A 137 -3.02 -13.87 17.37
N ASN A 138 -4.01 -14.10 18.23
CA ASN A 138 -4.27 -13.20 19.35
C ASN A 138 -3.17 -13.41 20.41
N SER A 139 -2.30 -12.41 20.57
CA SER A 139 -1.17 -12.47 21.50
C SER A 139 -1.56 -12.67 22.96
N SER A 140 -2.77 -12.23 23.36
CA SER A 140 -3.27 -12.38 24.74
C SER A 140 -3.72 -13.81 25.04
N ASP A 141 -4.42 -14.45 24.10
CA ASP A 141 -5.02 -15.77 24.31
C ASP A 141 -4.22 -16.92 23.68
N LYS A 142 -3.15 -16.61 22.91
CA LYS A 142 -2.37 -17.54 22.09
C LYS A 142 -3.24 -18.44 21.20
N LYS A 143 -4.40 -17.92 20.78
CA LYS A 143 -5.36 -18.60 19.92
C LYS A 143 -5.44 -17.88 18.58
N TYR A 144 -5.66 -18.66 17.53
CA TYR A 144 -5.99 -18.11 16.23
C TYR A 144 -7.44 -17.63 16.24
N VAL A 145 -7.63 -16.38 15.83
CA VAL A 145 -8.95 -15.76 15.66
C VAL A 145 -9.09 -15.37 14.19
N GLU A 146 -10.29 -15.47 13.67
CA GLU A 146 -10.62 -14.98 12.33
C GLU A 146 -11.09 -13.53 12.43
N ILE A 147 -10.42 -12.64 11.71
CA ILE A 147 -10.70 -11.20 11.73
C ILE A 147 -10.95 -10.65 10.34
N GLU A 148 -11.76 -9.60 10.28
CA GLU A 148 -11.98 -8.85 9.05
C GLU A 148 -10.69 -8.13 8.63
N THR A 149 -10.37 -8.24 7.35
CA THR A 149 -9.24 -7.61 6.67
C THR A 149 -9.73 -6.75 5.52
N PRO A 150 -9.21 -5.53 5.37
CA PRO A 150 -9.54 -4.68 4.24
C PRO A 150 -8.81 -5.18 2.98
N ALA A 151 -9.41 -4.95 1.80
CA ALA A 151 -8.86 -5.36 0.50
C ALA A 151 -7.42 -4.88 0.28
N VAL A 152 -7.09 -3.66 0.70
CA VAL A 152 -5.75 -3.08 0.54
C VAL A 152 -4.66 -3.85 1.28
N ILE A 153 -4.97 -4.48 2.42
CA ILE A 153 -4.01 -5.32 3.17
C ILE A 153 -3.73 -6.61 2.39
N LYS A 154 -4.76 -7.22 1.81
CA LYS A 154 -4.59 -8.42 0.98
C LYS A 154 -3.80 -8.12 -0.29
N GLU A 155 -4.11 -7.02 -0.95
CA GLU A 155 -3.39 -6.58 -2.14
C GLU A 155 -1.92 -6.29 -1.80
N TYR A 156 -1.64 -5.58 -0.70
CA TYR A 156 -0.27 -5.34 -0.26
C TYR A 156 0.50 -6.63 0.02
N ASN A 157 -0.08 -7.54 0.83
CA ASN A 157 0.58 -8.79 1.20
C ASN A 157 0.81 -9.71 0.00
N LYS A 158 -0.08 -9.70 -1.00
CA LYS A 158 0.09 -10.47 -2.24
C LYS A 158 1.36 -10.11 -3.00
N TYR A 159 1.77 -8.84 -3.00
CA TYR A 159 2.90 -8.35 -3.80
C TYR A 159 4.16 -8.07 -2.98
N MET A 160 4.04 -7.70 -1.69
CA MET A 160 5.18 -7.42 -0.79
C MET A 160 5.50 -8.58 0.15
N GLY A 161 4.51 -9.42 0.47
CA GLY A 161 4.63 -10.45 1.49
C GLY A 161 5.21 -11.77 1.00
N GLY A 162 5.29 -11.99 -0.32
CA GLY A 162 5.86 -13.20 -0.91
C GLY A 162 5.20 -14.49 -0.40
N VAL A 163 4.14 -14.93 -1.09
CA VAL A 163 3.64 -16.32 -1.21
C VAL A 163 4.06 -17.29 -0.09
N ASP A 164 3.10 -17.68 0.75
CA ASP A 164 2.99 -19.09 1.15
C ASP A 164 2.17 -19.84 0.09
#